data_AF-A0A970LI53-F1
#
_entry.id   AF-A0A970LI53-F1
#
_cell.length_a   1.000
_cell.length_b   1.000
_cell.length_c   1.000
_cell.angle_alpha   90.00
_cell.angle_beta   90.00
_cell.angle_gamma   90.00
#
_symmetry.space_group_name_H-M   'P 1'
#
loop_
_entity.id
_entity.type
_entity.pdbx_description
1 polymer ?
#
loop_
_entity_poly.entity_id
_entity_poly.type
_entity_poly.pdbx_seq_one_letter_code
_entity_poly.pdbx_strand_id
1 'polypeptide(L)'
;MLRSMYSGITGLKNHQIKMDVVGNNIANVNTVGFKSSRVTFQDIYSQTIRPAAAPNAGAGTGGTNPQQIGLGVTLGSVDVMYTNSATEYTGSPLDLSLDGDGFFVVNNGEQNLFTRAGNFTMDRDNRLVNASGMYVLGWSLPDPTDPPTAVVVPDVVPDPLE
;
A
#
# COMPACT_ATOMS: atom_id res chain seq x y z
N MET A 1 29.69 -5.57 25.22
CA MET A 1 29.52 -6.67 24.25
C MET A 1 28.05 -7.06 24.03
N LEU A 2 27.21 -7.16 25.08
CA LEU A 2 25.79 -7.48 24.91
C LEU A 2 25.04 -6.50 23.97
N ARG A 3 25.26 -5.19 24.14
CA ARG A 3 24.58 -4.14 23.34
C ARG A 3 24.88 -4.19 21.83
N SER A 4 26.13 -4.45 21.46
CA SER A 4 26.52 -4.58 20.04
C SER A 4 25.93 -5.84 19.41
N MET A 5 25.85 -6.93 20.19
CA MET A 5 25.21 -8.18 19.74
C MET A 5 23.70 -8.00 19.53
N TYR A 6 23.01 -7.31 20.43
CA TYR A 6 21.58 -6.98 20.25
C TYR A 6 21.34 -6.13 18.99
N SER A 7 22.15 -5.09 18.77
CA SER A 7 22.06 -4.26 17.56
C SER A 7 22.32 -5.06 16.27
N GLY A 8 23.27 -5.99 16.30
CA GLY A 8 23.53 -6.89 15.17
C GLY A 8 22.38 -7.86 14.90
N ILE A 9 21.80 -8.47 15.94
CA ILE A 9 20.67 -9.40 15.82
C ILE A 9 19.42 -8.69 15.30
N THR A 10 19.13 -7.47 15.77
CA THR A 10 17.98 -6.70 15.27
C THR A 10 18.16 -6.32 13.80
N GLY A 11 19.37 -5.93 13.39
CA GLY A 11 19.70 -5.71 11.98
C GLY A 11 19.46 -6.95 11.11
N LEU A 12 19.97 -8.11 11.51
CA LEU A 12 19.77 -9.37 10.78
C LEU A 12 18.29 -9.76 10.68
N LYS A 13 17.54 -9.66 11.78
CA LYS A 13 16.11 -10.00 11.81
C LYS A 13 15.30 -9.10 10.89
N ASN A 14 15.56 -7.79 10.90
CA ASN A 14 14.82 -6.86 10.04
C ASN A 14 15.21 -7.01 8.56
N HIS A 15 16.48 -7.33 8.29
CA HIS A 15 16.89 -7.68 6.93
C HIS A 15 16.24 -8.96 6.43
N GLN A 16 16.03 -9.96 7.28
CA GLN A 16 15.24 -11.15 6.91
C GLN A 16 13.83 -10.76 6.48
N ILE A 17 13.12 -9.93 7.27
CA ILE A 17 11.78 -9.45 6.91
C ILE A 17 11.79 -8.71 5.57
N LYS A 18 12.80 -7.87 5.32
CA LYS A 18 12.95 -7.20 4.02
C LYS A 18 13.15 -8.20 2.88
N MET A 19 13.94 -9.25 3.08
CA MET A 19 14.13 -10.30 2.08
C MET A 19 12.83 -11.07 1.82
N ASP A 20 12.02 -11.30 2.84
CA ASP A 20 10.71 -11.96 2.70
C ASP A 20 9.75 -11.11 1.85
N VAL A 21 9.71 -9.79 2.08
CA VAL A 21 8.89 -8.85 1.29
C VAL A 21 9.38 -8.77 -0.15
N VAL A 22 10.70 -8.69 -0.38
CA VAL A 22 11.29 -8.69 -1.74
C VAL A 22 10.99 -10.02 -2.44
N GLY A 23 11.11 -11.15 -1.74
CA GLY A 23 10.76 -12.46 -2.27
C GLY A 23 9.29 -12.56 -2.67
N ASN A 24 8.39 -12.01 -1.86
CA ASN A 24 6.96 -11.95 -2.19
C ASN A 24 6.69 -11.09 -3.43
N ASN A 25 7.33 -9.94 -3.56
CA ASN A 25 7.20 -9.08 -4.74
C ASN A 25 7.67 -9.80 -6.02
N ILE A 26 8.80 -10.51 -5.96
CA ILE A 26 9.34 -11.25 -7.11
C ILE A 26 8.44 -12.42 -7.47
N ALA A 27 7.95 -13.17 -6.48
CA ALA A 27 7.07 -14.31 -6.71
C ALA A 27 5.76 -13.91 -7.39
N ASN A 28 5.25 -12.70 -7.13
CA ASN A 28 3.99 -12.19 -7.66
C ASN A 28 4.16 -11.20 -8.82
N VAL A 29 5.32 -11.16 -9.47
CA VAL A 29 5.59 -10.21 -10.57
C VAL A 29 4.62 -10.34 -11.74
N ASN A 30 4.14 -11.57 -12.00
CA ASN A 30 3.20 -11.86 -13.09
C ASN A 30 1.73 -11.93 -12.61
N THR A 31 1.46 -11.65 -11.34
CA THR A 31 0.10 -11.70 -10.80
C THR A 31 -0.65 -10.43 -11.20
N VAL A 32 -1.76 -10.59 -11.92
CA VAL A 32 -2.58 -9.46 -12.40
C VAL A 32 -3.11 -8.65 -11.21
N GLY A 33 -2.93 -7.33 -11.26
CA GLY A 33 -3.41 -6.41 -10.21
C GLY A 33 -2.58 -6.42 -8.92
N PHE A 34 -1.45 -7.14 -8.86
CA PHE A 34 -0.56 -7.11 -7.70
C PHE A 34 0.10 -5.74 -7.51
N LYS A 35 0.25 -5.31 -6.25
CA LYS A 35 0.92 -4.07 -5.86
C LYS A 35 2.14 -4.39 -5.00
N SER A 36 3.31 -3.93 -5.46
CA SER A 36 4.57 -4.19 -4.76
C SER A 36 4.60 -3.51 -3.39
N SER A 37 5.17 -4.19 -2.40
CA SER A 37 5.34 -3.64 -1.05
C SER A 37 6.80 -3.24 -0.80
N ARG A 38 7.01 -2.16 -0.04
CA ARG A 38 8.35 -1.67 0.36
C ARG A 38 8.49 -1.66 1.87
N VAL A 39 9.66 -2.09 2.35
CA VAL A 39 10.01 -2.04 3.77
C VAL A 39 10.80 -0.77 4.09
N THR A 40 10.37 -0.05 5.12
CA THR A 40 11.09 1.09 5.71
C THR A 40 11.63 0.69 7.08
N PHE A 41 12.88 1.01 7.36
CA PHE A 41 13.50 0.80 8.67
C PHE A 41 13.50 2.09 9.50
N GLN A 42 13.42 1.95 10.81
CA GLN A 42 13.57 3.06 11.76
C GLN A 42 14.57 2.67 12.85
N ASP A 43 15.25 3.65 13.44
CA ASP A 43 16.09 3.42 14.62
C ASP A 43 15.22 3.27 15.87
N ILE A 44 15.68 2.46 16.84
CA ILE A 44 14.88 2.19 18.05
C ILE A 44 14.96 3.38 19.01
N TYR A 45 16.19 3.72 19.41
CA TYR A 45 16.50 4.83 20.31
C TYR A 45 18.03 4.96 20.42
N SER A 46 18.53 6.17 20.66
CA SER A 46 19.94 6.42 20.99
C SER A 46 20.10 6.69 22.49
N GLN A 47 21.04 6.01 23.13
CA GLN A 47 21.37 6.28 24.53
C GLN A 47 22.48 7.33 24.62
N THR A 48 22.20 8.46 25.27
CA THR A 48 23.19 9.49 25.58
C THR A 48 24.03 9.11 26.80
N ILE A 49 25.35 8.97 26.60
CA ILE A 49 26.33 8.72 27.67
C ILE A 49 26.80 10.03 28.28
N ARG A 50 27.01 11.04 27.44
CA ARG A 50 27.43 12.38 27.87
C ARG A 50 26.59 13.43 27.14
N PRO A 51 25.88 14.31 27.87
CA PRO A 51 25.12 15.39 27.26
C PRO A 51 26.07 16.41 26.61
N ALA A 52 25.54 17.17 25.66
CA ALA A 52 26.26 18.30 25.10
C ALA A 52 26.50 19.35 26.18
N ALA A 53 27.66 20.01 26.15
CA ALA A 53 27.98 21.09 27.07
C ALA A 53 28.31 22.37 26.29
N ALA A 54 27.79 23.50 26.75
CA ALA A 54 28.11 24.80 26.21
C ALA A 54 29.55 25.22 26.59
N PRO A 55 30.23 26.04 25.78
CA PRO A 55 31.55 26.58 26.14
C PRO A 55 31.48 27.41 27.43
N ASN A 56 32.46 27.25 28.31
CA ASN A 56 32.56 27.99 29.56
C ASN A 56 33.79 28.91 29.54
N ALA A 57 33.54 30.20 29.28
CA ALA A 57 34.57 31.23 29.18
C ALA A 57 35.33 31.45 30.50
N GLY A 58 34.73 31.16 31.67
CA GLY A 58 35.38 31.30 32.98
C GLY A 58 36.35 30.18 33.34
N ALA A 59 36.22 29.01 32.70
CA ALA A 59 37.09 27.84 32.91
C ALA A 59 38.04 27.58 31.73
N GLY A 60 38.00 28.42 30.69
CA GLY A 60 38.82 28.26 29.47
C GLY A 60 38.49 27.01 28.64
N THR A 61 37.30 26.41 28.81
CA THR A 61 36.90 25.17 28.13
C THR A 61 35.88 25.42 27.03
N GLY A 62 36.08 24.78 25.88
CA GLY A 62 35.17 24.81 24.74
C GLY A 62 33.93 23.92 24.94
N GLY A 63 32.93 24.10 24.06
CA GLY A 63 31.75 23.24 24.05
C GLY A 63 32.09 21.80 23.67
N THR A 64 31.33 20.84 24.17
CA THR A 64 31.54 19.41 23.89
C THR A 64 30.31 18.78 23.27
N ASN A 65 30.52 17.97 22.22
CA ASN A 65 29.46 17.24 21.54
C ASN A 65 28.85 16.14 22.44
N PRO A 66 27.56 15.82 22.26
CA PRO A 66 26.95 14.70 22.96
C PRO A 66 27.53 13.37 22.45
N GLN A 67 27.80 12.45 23.36
CA GLN A 67 28.22 11.10 23.01
C GLN A 67 27.02 10.16 23.14
N GLN A 68 26.56 9.62 22.02
CA GLN A 68 25.40 8.73 21.96
C GLN A 68 25.75 7.39 21.32
N ILE A 69 25.07 6.33 21.75
CA ILE A 69 25.16 5.00 21.16
C ILE A 69 23.77 4.58 20.69
N GLY A 70 23.64 4.24 19.41
CA GLY A 70 22.40 3.68 18.84
C GLY A 70 22.14 2.26 19.32
N LEU A 71 20.88 1.95 19.67
CA LEU A 71 20.47 0.64 20.17
C LEU A 71 20.04 -0.34 19.07
N GLY A 72 20.26 0.01 17.80
CA GLY A 72 19.95 -0.80 16.63
C GLY A 72 18.74 -0.28 15.84
N VAL A 73 18.23 -1.14 14.96
CA VAL A 73 17.13 -0.82 14.04
C VAL A 73 15.90 -1.67 14.34
N THR A 74 14.72 -1.16 14.01
CA THR A 74 13.45 -1.89 13.99
C THR A 74 12.73 -1.68 12.68
N LEU A 75 11.71 -2.50 12.43
CA LEU A 75 10.79 -2.32 11.31
C LEU A 75 9.98 -1.04 11.52
N GLY A 76 9.98 -0.15 10.53
CA GLY A 76 9.16 1.06 10.51
C GLY A 76 7.76 0.75 10.00
N SER A 77 7.69 0.43 8.71
CA SER A 77 6.45 0.12 8.02
C SER A 77 6.71 -0.84 6.86
N VAL A 78 5.65 -1.51 6.42
CA VAL A 78 5.59 -2.20 5.13
C VAL A 78 4.48 -1.53 4.34
N ASP A 79 4.87 -0.71 3.37
CA ASP A 79 3.94 0.14 2.62
C ASP A 79 3.67 -0.47 1.24
N VAL A 80 2.39 -0.52 0.84
CA VAL A 80 2.00 -0.95 -0.50
C VAL A 80 2.11 0.22 -1.47
N MET A 81 2.78 0.02 -2.59
CA MET A 81 2.97 1.05 -3.62
C MET A 81 1.85 0.98 -4.67
N TYR A 82 0.98 2.00 -4.69
CA TYR A 82 -0.12 2.14 -5.65
C TYR A 82 0.32 2.92 -6.90
N THR A 83 1.40 2.49 -7.54
CA THR A 83 1.79 3.04 -8.84
C THR A 83 1.06 2.31 -9.97
N ASN A 84 0.75 3.02 -11.05
CA ASN A 84 0.26 2.40 -12.27
C ASN A 84 1.43 1.74 -13.02
N SER A 85 1.17 0.55 -13.55
CA SER A 85 2.11 -0.21 -14.38
C SER A 85 1.63 -0.20 -15.82
N ALA A 86 2.52 -0.54 -16.75
CA ALA A 86 2.15 -0.72 -18.15
C ALA A 86 1.05 -1.79 -18.26
N THR A 87 0.05 -1.50 -19.10
CA THR A 87 -1.00 -2.46 -19.46
C THR A 87 -0.54 -3.28 -20.67
N GLU A 88 -0.93 -4.54 -20.70
CA GLU A 88 -0.67 -5.44 -21.83
C GLU A 88 -2.00 -5.79 -22.51
N TYR A 89 -2.00 -5.82 -23.83
CA TYR A 89 -3.18 -6.17 -24.61
C TYR A 89 -3.34 -7.70 -24.66
N THR A 90 -4.47 -8.21 -24.18
CA THR A 90 -4.73 -9.65 -24.10
C THR A 90 -5.62 -10.18 -25.23
N GLY A 91 -6.32 -9.31 -25.97
CA GLY A 91 -7.26 -9.69 -27.04
C GLY A 91 -8.63 -10.16 -26.55
N SER A 92 -8.84 -10.29 -25.23
CA SER A 92 -10.15 -10.63 -24.65
C SER A 92 -10.98 -9.37 -24.44
N PRO A 93 -12.25 -9.30 -24.91
CA PRO A 93 -13.10 -8.14 -24.68
C PRO A 93 -13.56 -8.00 -23.22
N LEU A 94 -13.39 -9.04 -22.40
CA LEU A 94 -13.77 -9.04 -20.99
C LEU A 94 -12.61 -8.71 -20.04
N ASP A 95 -11.38 -8.61 -20.58
CA ASP A 95 -10.22 -8.20 -19.80
C ASP A 95 -10.17 -6.67 -19.76
N LEU A 96 -10.27 -6.13 -18.55
CA LEU A 96 -10.32 -4.70 -18.31
C LEU A 96 -9.15 -4.26 -17.43
N SER A 97 -8.58 -3.09 -17.74
CA SER A 97 -7.58 -2.43 -16.91
C SER A 97 -8.04 -1.03 -16.55
N LEU A 98 -7.83 -0.62 -15.29
CA LEU A 98 -8.05 0.75 -14.86
C LEU A 98 -6.78 1.56 -15.08
N ASP A 99 -6.89 2.62 -15.87
CA ASP A 99 -5.89 3.69 -15.93
C ASP A 99 -6.27 4.80 -14.94
N GLY A 100 -5.31 5.22 -14.12
CA GLY A 100 -5.56 6.12 -12.98
C GLY A 100 -5.87 5.38 -11.67
N ASP A 101 -6.46 6.10 -10.71
CA ASP A 101 -6.82 5.60 -9.39
C ASP A 101 -8.19 4.93 -9.38
N GLY A 102 -8.41 3.99 -8.45
CA GLY A 102 -9.68 3.27 -8.31
C GLY A 102 -9.54 1.75 -8.26
N PHE A 103 -10.65 1.06 -8.00
CA PHE A 103 -10.75 -0.39 -7.91
C PHE A 103 -12.07 -0.87 -8.50
N PHE A 104 -12.08 -2.09 -9.02
CA PHE A 104 -13.32 -2.80 -9.32
C PHE A 104 -13.94 -3.30 -8.03
N VAL A 105 -15.26 -3.20 -7.93
CA VAL A 105 -16.02 -3.72 -6.80
C VAL A 105 -16.55 -5.10 -7.18
N VAL A 106 -16.24 -6.10 -6.37
CA VAL A 106 -16.75 -7.47 -6.53
C VAL A 106 -17.49 -7.91 -5.27
N ASN A 107 -18.50 -8.75 -5.40
CA ASN A 107 -19.28 -9.25 -4.29
C ASN A 107 -19.13 -10.76 -4.17
N ASN A 108 -18.81 -11.23 -2.97
CA ASN A 108 -18.65 -12.65 -2.65
C ASN A 108 -19.94 -13.33 -2.14
N GLY A 109 -21.08 -12.64 -2.21
CA GLY A 109 -22.37 -13.04 -1.65
C GLY A 109 -22.65 -12.46 -0.26
N GLU A 110 -21.63 -12.01 0.47
CA GLU A 110 -21.77 -11.48 1.84
C GLU A 110 -21.35 -10.00 1.94
N GLN A 111 -20.26 -9.65 1.27
CA GLN A 111 -19.65 -8.32 1.35
C GLN A 111 -19.05 -7.88 0.00
N ASN A 112 -18.92 -6.56 -0.11
CA ASN A 112 -18.24 -5.93 -1.24
C ASN A 112 -16.73 -5.90 -0.97
N LEU A 113 -15.97 -6.40 -1.93
CA LEU A 113 -14.52 -6.47 -1.97
C LEU A 113 -13.99 -5.62 -3.13
N PHE A 114 -12.73 -5.23 -3.04
CA PHE A 114 -12.08 -4.38 -4.03
C PHE A 114 -10.93 -5.11 -4.70
N THR A 115 -10.84 -5.03 -6.02
CA THR A 115 -9.77 -5.65 -6.80
C THR A 115 -9.28 -4.74 -7.93
N ARG A 116 -8.00 -4.83 -8.25
CA ARG A 116 -7.40 -4.25 -9.46
C ARG A 116 -7.28 -5.25 -10.59
N ALA A 117 -7.49 -6.54 -10.32
CA ALA A 117 -7.47 -7.58 -11.34
C ALA A 117 -8.76 -7.51 -12.14
N GLY A 118 -8.65 -7.28 -13.45
CA GLY A 118 -9.79 -7.21 -14.36
C GLY A 118 -9.85 -8.38 -15.33
N ASN A 119 -9.38 -9.57 -14.91
CA ASN A 119 -9.58 -10.82 -15.63
C ASN A 119 -10.99 -11.36 -15.33
N PHE A 120 -11.98 -10.87 -16.06
CA PHE A 120 -13.37 -11.25 -15.87
C PHE A 120 -13.84 -12.26 -16.91
N THR A 121 -14.80 -13.09 -16.52
CA THR A 121 -15.48 -14.05 -17.38
C THR A 121 -16.99 -13.90 -17.25
N MET A 122 -17.74 -14.41 -18.23
CA MET A 122 -19.19 -14.48 -18.14
C MET A 122 -19.63 -15.82 -17.56
N ASP A 123 -20.55 -15.78 -16.61
CA ASP A 123 -21.28 -16.96 -16.14
C ASP A 123 -22.48 -17.28 -17.05
N ARG A 124 -23.12 -18.44 -16.84
CA ARG A 124 -24.30 -18.93 -17.57
C ARG A 124 -25.44 -17.91 -17.66
N ASP A 125 -25.60 -17.09 -16.62
CA ASP A 125 -26.62 -16.04 -16.55
C ASP A 125 -26.17 -14.70 -17.20
N ASN A 126 -25.09 -14.69 -18.00
CA ASN A 126 -24.47 -13.51 -18.60
C ASN A 126 -24.05 -12.44 -17.58
N ARG A 127 -23.73 -12.85 -16.35
CA ARG A 127 -23.15 -11.97 -15.33
C ARG A 127 -21.64 -12.00 -15.41
N LEU A 128 -21.01 -10.84 -15.22
CA LEU A 128 -19.56 -10.74 -15.08
C LEU A 128 -19.13 -11.30 -13.73
N VAL A 129 -18.20 -12.24 -13.75
CA VAL A 129 -17.58 -12.85 -12.57
C VAL A 129 -16.06 -12.74 -12.68
N ASN A 130 -15.38 -12.70 -11.54
CA ASN A 130 -13.93 -12.84 -11.52
C ASN A 130 -13.50 -14.32 -11.54
N ALA A 131 -12.20 -14.59 -11.61
CA ALA A 131 -11.65 -15.95 -11.59
C ALA A 131 -12.02 -16.80 -10.35
N SER A 132 -12.48 -16.17 -9.26
CA SER A 132 -12.95 -16.85 -8.04
C SER A 132 -14.47 -17.03 -7.99
N GLY A 133 -15.21 -16.62 -9.04
CA GLY A 133 -16.67 -16.69 -9.11
C GLY A 133 -17.41 -15.55 -8.38
N MET A 134 -16.71 -14.50 -7.95
CA MET A 134 -17.33 -13.32 -7.34
C MET A 134 -17.93 -12.42 -8.41
N TYR A 135 -19.14 -11.92 -8.19
CA TYR A 135 -19.84 -11.06 -9.14
C TYR A 135 -19.21 -9.67 -9.18
N VAL A 136 -18.95 -9.16 -10.39
CA VAL A 136 -18.53 -7.76 -10.58
C VAL A 136 -19.75 -6.87 -10.47
N LEU A 137 -19.67 -5.88 -9.60
CA LEU A 137 -20.76 -4.92 -9.41
C LEU A 137 -20.66 -3.78 -10.41
N GLY A 138 -21.81 -3.26 -10.80
CA GLY A 138 -21.96 -2.10 -11.67
C GLY A 138 -23.39 -1.59 -11.61
N TRP A 139 -23.66 -0.51 -12.33
CA TRP A 139 -25.01 0.02 -12.47
C TRP A 139 -25.69 -0.58 -13.69
N SER A 140 -26.91 -1.11 -13.51
CA SER A 140 -27.76 -1.50 -14.62
C SER A 140 -28.23 -0.24 -15.36
N LEU A 141 -28.15 -0.25 -16.68
CA LEU A 141 -28.85 0.75 -17.48
C LEU A 141 -30.36 0.60 -17.24
N PRO A 142 -31.11 1.70 -17.03
CA PRO A 142 -32.56 1.63 -17.03
C PRO A 142 -33.03 1.08 -18.38
N ASP A 143 -34.08 0.25 -18.35
CA ASP A 143 -34.67 -0.33 -19.54
C ASP A 143 -35.09 0.81 -20.51
N PRO A 144 -34.71 0.78 -21.80
CA PRO A 144 -35.14 1.79 -22.76
C PRO A 144 -36.67 1.83 -22.97
N THR A 145 -37.42 0.86 -22.44
CA THR A 145 -38.89 0.83 -22.42
C THR A 145 -39.50 1.39 -21.13
N ASP A 146 -38.70 1.63 -20.09
CA ASP A 146 -39.16 2.37 -18.92
C ASP A 146 -39.23 3.87 -19.27
N PRO A 147 -40.34 4.58 -18.96
CA PRO A 147 -40.35 6.03 -19.10
C PRO A 147 -39.19 6.60 -18.27
N PRO A 148 -38.49 7.64 -18.75
CA PRO A 148 -37.34 8.20 -18.03
C PRO A 148 -37.82 8.72 -16.69
N THR A 149 -37.73 7.86 -15.68
CA THR A 149 -37.87 8.25 -14.30
C THR A 149 -36.61 9.05 -14.07
N ALA A 150 -36.75 10.37 -13.98
CA ALA A 150 -35.66 11.26 -13.62
C ALA A 150 -35.01 10.67 -12.36
N VAL A 151 -33.88 9.99 -12.55
CA VAL A 151 -32.94 9.77 -11.47
C VAL A 151 -32.50 11.18 -11.14
N VAL A 152 -33.15 11.74 -10.12
CA VAL A 152 -32.65 12.92 -9.43
C VAL A 152 -31.28 12.51 -8.94
N VAL A 153 -30.25 12.83 -9.73
CA VAL A 153 -28.90 12.93 -9.23
C VAL A 153 -29.02 13.94 -8.10
N PRO A 154 -28.80 13.58 -6.83
CA PRO A 154 -28.55 14.59 -5.83
C PRO A 154 -27.20 15.18 -6.23
N ASP A 155 -27.27 16.26 -7.01
CA ASP A 155 -26.15 17.13 -7.29
C ASP A 155 -25.82 17.83 -5.97
N VAL A 156 -25.02 17.14 -5.15
CA VAL A 156 -24.34 17.73 -4.00
C VAL A 156 -22.86 17.48 -4.23
N VAL A 157 -22.33 18.14 -5.26
CA VAL A 157 -20.96 18.63 -5.19
C VAL A 157 -21.01 19.82 -4.22
N PRO A 158 -20.40 19.75 -3.02
CA PRO A 158 -20.23 20.93 -2.21
C PRO A 158 -19.29 21.85 -2.97
N ASP A 159 -19.80 23.01 -3.37
CA ASP A 159 -19.01 24.06 -4.01
C ASP A 159 -17.83 24.42 -3.09
N PRO A 160 -16.58 24.43 -3.57
CA PRO A 160 -15.49 24.98 -2.80
C PRO A 160 -15.55 26.51 -2.99
N LEU A 161 -15.92 27.23 -1.93
CA LEU A 161 -15.53 28.62 -1.57
C LEU A 161 -16.66 29.33 -0.80
N GLU A 162 -16.73 29.08 0.52
CA GLU A 162 -16.91 30.08 1.60
C GLU A 162 -16.25 29.52 2.88
#